data_AF-A0A831RJ06-F1
#
_entry.id   AF-A0A831RJ06-F1
#
_cell.length_a   1.000
_cell.length_b   1.000
_cell.length_c   1.000
_cell.angle_alpha   90.00
_cell.angle_beta   90.00
_cell.angle_gamma   90.00
#
_symmetry.space_group_name_H-M   'P 1'
#
loop_
_entity.id
_entity.type
_entity.pdbx_description
1 polymer ?
#
loop_
_entity_poly.entity_id
_entity_poly.type
_entity_poly.pdbx_seq_one_letter_code
_entity_poly.pdbx_strand_id
1 'polypeptide(L)'
;MDRSSLLFCAAAIGLSLAIAVLAWPYAAIPQQRLELSRQVMPAEDLGEVDLGEFGRVPVLELVEYYLENPPAPVAAGAPVRKVRFQGC
;
A
#
# COMPACT_ATOMS: atom_id res chain seq x y z
N MET A 1 2.52 5.45 -43.24
CA MET A 1 2.44 5.99 -41.87
C MET A 1 2.59 7.49 -41.98
N ASP A 2 1.50 8.22 -41.75
CA ASP A 2 1.49 9.66 -41.98
C ASP A 2 2.28 10.41 -40.91
N ARG A 3 2.96 11.48 -41.33
CA ARG A 3 3.82 12.30 -40.47
C ARG A 3 3.05 12.84 -39.25
N SER A 4 1.78 13.17 -39.45
CA SER A 4 0.82 13.58 -38.42
C SER A 4 0.59 12.51 -37.36
N SER A 5 0.47 11.24 -37.74
CA SER A 5 0.28 10.14 -36.78
C SER A 5 1.54 9.89 -35.92
N LEU A 6 2.73 10.03 -36.51
CA LEU A 6 3.99 9.93 -35.77
C LEU A 6 4.16 11.08 -34.77
N LEU A 7 3.83 12.31 -35.17
CA LEU A 7 3.88 13.48 -34.29
C LEU A 7 2.92 13.35 -33.11
N PHE A 8 1.69 12.90 -33.36
CA PHE A 8 0.71 12.66 -32.31
C PHE A 8 1.19 11.59 -31.32
N CYS A 9 1.72 10.47 -31.83
CA CYS A 9 2.20 9.38 -30.99
C CYS A 9 3.38 9.82 -30.11
N ALA A 10 4.37 10.51 -30.70
CA ALA A 10 5.50 11.03 -29.94
C ALA A 10 5.07 12.05 -28.87
N ALA A 11 4.11 12.92 -29.18
CA ALA A 11 3.57 13.87 -28.22
C ALA A 11 2.82 13.18 -27.07
N ALA A 12 2.01 12.16 -27.37
CA ALA A 12 1.27 11.40 -26.37
C ALA A 12 2.22 10.65 -25.41
N ILE A 13 3.27 10.02 -25.95
CA ILE A 13 4.31 9.37 -25.14
C ILE A 13 5.07 10.40 -24.30
N GLY A 14 5.46 11.53 -24.88
CA GLY A 14 6.14 12.59 -24.14
C GLY A 14 5.30 13.14 -22.98
N LEU A 15 4.00 13.33 -23.22
CA LEU A 15 3.06 13.80 -22.20
C LEU A 15 2.88 12.78 -21.08
N SER A 16 2.70 11.49 -21.40
CA SER A 16 2.54 10.46 -20.38
C SER A 16 3.80 10.28 -19.53
N LEU A 17 4.99 10.36 -20.14
CA LEU A 17 6.26 10.31 -19.43
C LEU A 17 6.45 11.52 -18.52
N ALA A 18 6.08 12.71 -19.00
CA ALA A 18 6.15 13.93 -18.20
C ALA A 18 5.26 13.84 -16.95
N ILE A 19 4.02 13.36 -17.11
CA ILE A 19 3.10 13.14 -16.00
C ILE A 19 3.68 12.11 -15.01
N ALA A 20 4.24 11.01 -15.50
CA ALA A 20 4.83 9.98 -14.64
C ALA A 20 6.01 10.51 -13.82
N VAL A 21 6.90 11.31 -14.42
CA VAL A 21 8.04 11.93 -13.72
C VAL A 21 7.57 12.93 -12.67
N LEU A 22 6.56 13.75 -12.99
CA LEU A 22 6.00 14.72 -12.04
C LEU A 22 5.23 14.07 -10.89
N ALA A 23 4.60 12.91 -11.14
CA ALA A 23 3.88 12.15 -10.13
C ALA A 23 4.80 11.26 -9.27
N TRP A 24 5.99 10.93 -9.77
CA TRP A 24 6.97 10.08 -9.07
C TRP A 24 7.24 10.47 -7.61
N PRO A 25 7.53 11.74 -7.25
CA PRO A 25 7.81 12.08 -5.85
C PRO A 25 6.61 11.88 -4.91
N TYR A 26 5.38 11.91 -5.44
CA TYR A 26 4.17 11.69 -4.65
C TYR A 26 3.87 10.19 -4.45
N ALA A 27 4.26 9.34 -5.41
CA ALA A 27 4.06 7.90 -5.33
C ALA A 27 5.25 7.16 -4.71
N ALA A 28 6.45 7.72 -4.77
CA ALA A 28 7.66 7.06 -4.29
C ALA A 28 7.74 7.06 -2.76
N ILE A 29 8.05 5.89 -2.21
CA ILE A 29 8.39 5.74 -0.78
C ILE A 29 9.79 6.33 -0.57
N PRO A 30 10.00 7.24 0.40
CA PRO A 30 11.31 7.81 0.67
C PRO A 30 12.29 6.72 1.13
N GLN A 31 13.54 6.80 0.70
CA GLN A 31 14.58 5.81 1.01
C GLN A 31 14.76 5.59 2.52
N GLN A 32 14.61 6.65 3.32
CA GLN A 32 14.66 6.54 4.78
C GLN A 32 13.58 5.61 5.34
N ARG A 33 12.35 5.63 4.78
CA ARG A 33 11.29 4.68 5.21
C ARG A 33 11.59 3.26 4.80
N LEU A 34 12.26 3.04 3.66
CA LEU A 34 12.68 1.71 3.24
C LEU A 34 13.77 1.15 4.14
N GLU A 35 14.72 1.97 4.57
CA GLU A 35 15.76 1.56 5.53
C GLU A 35 15.16 1.21 6.89
N LEU A 36 14.23 2.03 7.40
CA LEU A 36 13.52 1.74 8.64
C LEU A 36 12.70 0.45 8.57
N SER A 37 12.07 0.14 7.43
CA SER A 37 11.33 -1.12 7.27
C SER A 37 12.17 -2.39 7.33
N ARG A 38 13.50 -2.26 7.19
CA ARG A 38 14.44 -3.40 7.27
C ARG A 38 14.99 -3.61 8.68
N GLN A 39 14.70 -2.70 9.60
CA GLN A 39 15.15 -2.82 10.99
C GLN A 39 14.14 -3.63 11.80
N VAL A 40 14.62 -4.63 12.51
CA VAL A 40 13.81 -5.39 13.48
C VAL A 40 13.63 -4.52 14.71
N MET A 41 12.39 -4.20 15.05
CA MET A 41 12.02 -3.47 16.27
C MET A 41 11.29 -4.40 17.23
N PRO A 42 11.44 -4.21 18.56
CA PRO A 42 10.67 -4.95 19.55
C PRO A 42 9.18 -4.59 19.45
N ALA A 43 8.32 -5.49 19.93
CA ALA A 43 6.88 -5.39 19.72
C ALA A 43 6.27 -4.19 20.48
N GLU A 44 6.84 -3.83 21.63
CA GLU A 44 6.47 -2.65 22.42
C GLU A 44 6.71 -1.31 21.68
N ASP A 45 7.61 -1.28 20.70
CA ASP A 45 7.97 -0.06 19.95
C ASP A 45 7.16 0.11 18.65
N LEU A 46 6.28 -0.83 18.30
CA LEU A 46 5.46 -0.78 17.08
C LEU A 46 4.41 0.36 17.09
N GLY A 47 4.14 0.94 18.26
CA GLY A 47 3.25 2.08 18.43
C GLY A 47 1.76 1.75 18.28
N GLU A 48 0.98 2.76 17.90
CA GLU A 48 -0.48 2.68 17.75
C GLU A 48 -0.91 2.76 16.29
N VAL A 49 -1.96 2.01 15.94
CA VAL A 49 -2.60 2.04 14.63
C VAL A 49 -3.98 2.67 14.77
N ASP A 50 -4.30 3.61 13.88
CA ASP A 50 -5.64 4.20 13.79
C ASP A 50 -6.57 3.30 12.97
N LEU A 51 -7.65 2.84 13.62
CA LEU A 51 -8.66 1.95 13.06
C LEU A 51 -9.94 2.71 12.65
N GLY A 52 -9.92 4.05 12.63
CA GLY A 52 -11.06 4.88 12.29
C GLY A 52 -12.08 4.94 13.42
N GLU A 53 -13.23 4.26 13.27
CA GLU A 53 -14.33 4.30 14.27
C GLU A 53 -13.93 3.74 15.64
N PHE A 54 -12.91 2.87 15.68
CA PHE A 54 -12.38 2.29 16.91
C PHE A 54 -11.24 3.12 17.53
N GLY A 55 -10.83 4.21 16.89
CA GLY A 55 -9.75 5.08 17.35
C GLY A 55 -8.35 4.48 17.19
N ARG A 56 -7.39 5.02 17.95
CA ARG A 56 -6.00 4.56 17.98
C ARG A 56 -5.84 3.44 19.00
N VAL A 57 -5.31 2.30 18.54
CA VAL A 57 -5.14 1.10 19.34
C VAL A 57 -3.67 0.63 19.23
N PRO A 58 -3.02 0.26 20.34
CA PRO A 58 -1.65 -0.27 20.30
C PRO A 58 -1.57 -1.57 19.50
N VAL A 59 -0.53 -1.70 18.68
CA VAL A 59 -0.32 -2.88 17.84
C VAL A 59 -0.21 -4.17 18.66
N LEU A 60 0.39 -4.07 19.86
CA LEU A 60 0.53 -5.21 20.76
C LEU A 60 -0.82 -5.78 21.19
N GLU A 61 -1.77 -4.92 21.55
CA GLU A 61 -3.13 -5.31 21.93
C GLU A 61 -3.90 -5.93 20.75
N LEU A 62 -3.69 -5.42 19.54
CA LEU A 62 -4.26 -6.03 18.32
C LEU A 62 -3.77 -7.46 18.09
N VAL A 63 -2.49 -7.72 18.34
CA VAL A 63 -1.90 -9.05 18.21
C VAL A 63 -2.44 -9.97 19.32
N GLU A 64 -2.49 -9.48 20.56
CA GLU A 64 -3.05 -10.22 21.69
C GLU A 64 -4.51 -10.59 21.46
N TYR A 65 -5.33 -9.62 21.03
CA TYR A 65 -6.72 -9.84 20.65
C TYR A 65 -6.85 -10.91 19.55
N TYR A 66 -5.98 -10.89 18.55
CA TYR A 66 -5.99 -11.89 17.47
C TYR A 66 -5.63 -13.30 17.96
N LEU A 67 -4.74 -13.41 18.95
CA LEU A 67 -4.40 -14.69 19.57
C LEU A 67 -5.57 -15.25 20.39
N GLU A 68 -6.30 -14.38 21.10
CA GLU A 68 -7.47 -14.76 21.89
C GLU A 68 -8.72 -15.02 21.05
N ASN A 69 -8.84 -14.32 19.91
CA ASN A 69 -9.99 -14.38 19.01
C ASN A 69 -9.54 -14.73 17.59
N PRO A 70 -9.05 -15.97 17.37
CA PRO A 70 -8.61 -16.37 16.04
C PRO A 70 -9.78 -16.23 15.05
N PRO A 71 -9.52 -15.79 13.81
CA PRO A 71 -10.57 -15.64 12.82
C PRO A 71 -11.26 -16.99 12.62
N ALA A 72 -12.59 -16.98 12.72
CA ALA A 72 -13.38 -18.18 12.50
C ALA A 72 -13.01 -18.78 11.14
N PRO A 73 -12.91 -20.13 11.05
CA PRO A 73 -12.64 -20.77 9.77
C PRO A 73 -13.67 -20.30 8.75
N VAL A 74 -13.19 -19.88 7.58
CA VAL A 74 -14.03 -19.41 6.49
C VAL A 74 -15.03 -20.53 6.17
N ALA A 75 -16.32 -20.27 6.41
CA ALA A 75 -17.36 -21.23 6.10
C ALA A 75 -17.29 -21.61 4.62
N ALA A 76 -17.43 -22.90 4.31
CA ALA A 76 -17.42 -23.38 2.94
C ALA A 76 -18.48 -22.63 2.10
N GLY A 77 -18.02 -21.84 1.13
CA GLY A 77 -18.88 -21.01 0.27
C GLY A 77 -18.94 -19.52 0.63
N ALA A 78 -18.27 -19.06 1.70
CA ALA A 78 -18.16 -17.62 1.96
C ALA A 78 -17.31 -16.93 0.88
N PRO A 79 -17.71 -15.76 0.38
CA PRO A 79 -16.96 -15.04 -0.64
C PRO A 79 -15.57 -14.69 -0.09
N VAL A 80 -14.52 -15.26 -0.69
CA VAL A 80 -13.15 -14.89 -0.38
C VAL A 80 -13.00 -13.40 -0.67
N ARG A 81 -12.87 -12.58 0.39
CA ARG A 81 -12.54 -11.16 0.25
C ARG A 81 -11.18 -11.11 -0.42
N LYS A 82 -11.15 -10.74 -1.70
CA LYS A 82 -9.90 -10.51 -2.44
C LYS A 82 -9.23 -9.28 -1.83
N VAL A 83 -8.45 -9.47 -0.78
CA VAL A 83 -7.59 -8.43 -0.23
C VAL A 83 -6.46 -8.25 -1.23
N ARG A 84 -6.64 -7.33 -2.17
CA ARG A 84 -5.54 -6.81 -2.97
C ARG A 84 -4.76 -5.90 -2.02
N PHE A 85 -3.54 -6.29 -1.64
CA PHE A 85 -2.60 -5.30 -1.14
C PHE A 85 -2.50 -4.23 -2.22
N GLN A 86 -2.96 -3.02 -1.93
CA GLN A 86 -2.95 -1.88 -2.84
C GLN A 86 -1.52 -1.36 -2.96
N GLY A 87 -0.63 -2.18 -3.51
CA GLY A 87 0.73 -1.83 -3.92
C GLY A 87 0.90 -2.29 -5.35
N CYS A 88 1.06 -1.31 -6.25
CA CYS A 88 1.34 -1.37 -7.69
C CYS A 88 1.16 -2.72 -8.40
#